data_AF-A0A562TT85-F1
#
_entry.id   AF-A0A562TT85-F1
#
_cell.length_a   1.000
_cell.length_b   1.000
_cell.length_c   1.000
_cell.angle_alpha   90.00
_cell.angle_beta   90.00
_cell.angle_gamma   90.00
#
_symmetry.space_group_name_H-M   'P 1'
#
loop_
_entity.id
_entity.type
_entity.pdbx_description
1 polymer ?
#
loop_
_entity_poly.entity_id
_entity_poly.type
_entity_poly.pdbx_seq_one_letter_code
_entity_poly.pdbx_strand_id
1 'polypeptide(L)'
;MINNVKDQFIEKYWTEEDVLFYIHFKDGSAVQQIEISQKGKRFLSLEVPVMDGSMLCDQSIDQLDFDQNDFITKDEFEKNWKY
;
A
#
# COMPACT_ATOMS: atom_id res chain seq x y z
N MET A 1 12.33 14.68 21.44
CA MET A 1 11.38 13.55 21.38
C MET A 1 11.82 12.70 20.21
N ILE A 2 12.09 11.41 20.41
CA ILE A 2 12.33 10.50 19.28
C ILE A 2 10.92 10.17 18.79
N ASN A 3 10.52 10.72 17.64
CA ASN A 3 9.28 10.30 16.99
C ASN A 3 9.48 8.83 16.61
N ASN A 4 8.83 7.92 17.33
CA ASN A 4 8.73 6.54 16.90
C ASN A 4 7.85 6.54 15.66
N VAL A 5 8.49 6.36 14.51
CA VAL A 5 7.79 6.14 13.26
C VAL A 5 6.95 4.87 13.40
N LYS A 6 5.66 4.96 13.09
CA LYS A 6 4.76 3.82 13.07
C LYS A 6 4.60 3.31 11.64
N ASP A 7 5.16 2.14 11.36
CA ASP A 7 4.96 1.42 10.10
C ASP A 7 3.70 0.54 10.20
N GLN A 8 2.86 0.58 9.17
CA GLN A 8 1.66 -0.25 9.05
C GLN A 8 1.57 -0.78 7.62
N PHE A 9 1.28 -2.08 7.48
CA PHE A 9 1.21 -2.75 6.19
C PHE A 9 -0.17 -3.32 5.98
N ILE A 10 -0.72 -3.09 4.79
CA ILE A 10 -2.06 -3.48 4.41
C ILE A 10 -2.00 -4.39 3.18
N GLU A 11 -2.85 -5.41 3.17
CA GLU A 11 -3.30 -6.14 1.97
C GLU A 11 -4.82 -6.05 1.93
N LYS A 12 -5.38 -5.48 0.85
CA LYS A 12 -6.83 -5.46 0.69
C LYS A 12 -7.22 -5.51 -0.77
N TYR A 13 -8.33 -6.19 -1.02
CA TYR A 13 -8.94 -6.32 -2.34
C TYR A 13 -10.12 -5.35 -2.48
N TRP A 14 -10.08 -4.49 -3.49
CA TRP A 14 -11.18 -3.56 -3.79
C TRP A 14 -11.98 -4.11 -4.96
N THR A 15 -13.13 -4.69 -4.62
CA THR A 15 -14.01 -5.35 -5.60
C THR A 15 -14.50 -4.42 -6.70
N GLU A 16 -14.72 -3.13 -6.39
CA GLU A 16 -15.20 -2.14 -7.38
C GLU A 16 -14.20 -1.93 -8.53
N GLU A 17 -12.90 -2.05 -8.23
CA GLU A 17 -11.83 -1.80 -9.20
C GLU A 17 -11.18 -3.07 -9.73
N ASP A 18 -11.52 -4.25 -9.19
CA ASP A 18 -10.89 -5.54 -9.49
C ASP A 18 -9.35 -5.49 -9.27
N VAL A 19 -8.93 -4.86 -8.17
CA VAL A 19 -7.51 -4.61 -7.85
C VAL A 19 -7.21 -5.05 -6.40
N LEU A 20 -6.12 -5.80 -6.25
CA LEU A 20 -5.49 -6.09 -4.95
C LEU A 20 -4.40 -5.05 -4.68
N PHE A 21 -4.49 -4.36 -3.55
CA PHE A 21 -3.46 -3.43 -3.12
C PHE A 21 -2.67 -4.00 -1.95
N TYR A 22 -1.35 -3.80 -2.00
CA TYR A 22 -0.51 -3.82 -0.82
C TYR A 22 -0.04 -2.39 -0.55
N ILE A 23 -0.20 -1.88 0.67
CA ILE A 23 0.19 -0.49 0.99
C ILE A 23 1.02 -0.49 2.27
N HIS A 24 2.16 0.20 2.21
CA HIS A 24 2.98 0.50 3.37
C HIS A 24 2.74 1.96 3.76
N PHE A 25 2.18 2.15 4.95
CA PHE A 25 2.01 3.45 5.59
C PHE A 25 3.11 3.69 6.61
N LYS A 26 3.64 4.92 6.61
CA LYS A 26 4.60 5.42 7.58
C LYS A 26 4.01 6.66 8.22
N ASP A 27 3.78 6.61 9.54
CA ASP A 27 3.09 7.66 10.30
C ASP A 27 1.72 8.04 9.67
N GLY A 28 1.03 7.03 9.15
CA GLY A 28 -0.29 7.18 8.55
C GLY A 28 -0.30 7.66 7.09
N SER A 29 0.84 7.99 6.48
CA SER A 29 0.94 8.34 5.05
C SER A 29 1.52 7.19 4.23
N ALA A 30 0.96 6.91 3.05
CA ALA A 30 1.49 5.87 2.18
C ALA A 30 2.87 6.26 1.64
N VAL A 31 3.82 5.33 1.72
CA VAL A 31 5.19 5.52 1.21
C VAL A 31 5.56 4.51 0.12
N GLN A 32 4.87 3.38 0.08
CA GLN A 32 4.98 2.37 -0.96
C GLN A 32 3.62 1.71 -1.20
N GLN A 33 3.35 1.35 -2.45
CA GLN A 33 2.12 0.69 -2.87
C GLN A 33 2.42 -0.31 -3.99
N ILE A 34 1.76 -1.46 -3.93
CA ILE A 34 1.71 -2.45 -5.00
C ILE A 34 0.26 -2.55 -5.44
N GLU A 35 0.02 -2.48 -6.74
CA GLU A 35 -1.27 -2.78 -7.34
C GLU A 35 -1.15 -4.05 -8.16
N ILE A 36 -2.08 -4.98 -7.97
CA ILE A 36 -2.17 -6.20 -8.77
C ILE A 36 -3.57 -6.24 -9.36
N SER A 37 -3.64 -6.19 -10.70
CA SER A 37 -4.88 -6.36 -11.46
C SER A 37 -4.64 -7.15 -12.73
N GLN A 38 -5.69 -7.33 -13.55
CA GLN A 38 -5.57 -7.97 -14.85
C GLN A 38 -4.61 -7.25 -15.81
N LYS A 39 -4.34 -5.96 -15.58
CA LYS A 39 -3.38 -5.16 -16.34
C LYS A 39 -1.92 -5.37 -15.89
N GLY A 40 -1.69 -6.27 -14.94
CA GLY A 40 -0.36 -6.56 -14.38
C GLY A 40 -0.14 -5.93 -13.01
N LYS A 41 1.14 -5.92 -12.62
CA LYS A 41 1.61 -5.49 -11.30
C LYS A 41 2.35 -4.17 -11.41
N ARG A 42 1.97 -3.18 -10.60
CA ARG A 42 2.62 -1.85 -10.52
C ARG A 42 3.19 -1.63 -9.14
N PHE A 43 4.36 -0.99 -9.10
CA PHE A 43 5.06 -0.66 -7.86
C PHE A 43 5.22 0.86 -7.81
N LEU A 44 4.68 1.46 -6.77
CA LEU A 44 4.66 2.90 -6.55
C LEU A 44 5.37 3.21 -5.24
N SER A 45 6.09 4.31 -5.21
CA SER A 45 6.81 4.79 -4.03
C SER A 45 6.89 6.31 -4.05
N LEU A 46 7.43 6.93 -3.00
CA LEU A 46 7.72 8.37 -3.02
C LEU A 46 8.66 8.79 -4.15
N GLU A 47 9.52 7.88 -4.63
CA GLU A 47 10.43 8.15 -5.76
C GLU A 47 9.73 7.98 -7.12
N VAL A 48 8.76 7.08 -7.19
CA VAL A 48 7.94 6.81 -8.39
C VAL A 48 6.45 6.82 -7.99
N PRO A 49 5.87 8.01 -7.73
CA PRO A 49 4.52 8.12 -7.20
C PRO A 49 3.44 7.94 -8.26
N VAL A 50 3.79 7.95 -9.55
CA VAL A 50 2.87 7.77 -10.67
C VAL A 50 3.50 6.82 -11.69
N MET A 51 2.75 5.80 -12.10
CA MET A 51 3.19 4.81 -13.10
C MET A 51 1.99 4.26 -13.86
N ASP A 52 2.02 4.30 -15.19
CA ASP A 52 1.03 3.68 -16.08
C ASP A 52 -0.44 3.99 -15.74
N GLY A 53 -0.72 5.23 -15.33
CA GLY A 53 -2.07 5.69 -14.96
C GLY A 53 -2.46 5.40 -13.51
N SER A 54 -1.59 4.75 -12.74
CA SER A 54 -1.74 4.56 -11.30
C SER A 54 -1.00 5.63 -10.51
N MET A 55 -1.47 5.91 -9.29
CA MET A 55 -0.91 6.91 -8.38
C MET A 55 -0.79 6.33 -6.97
N LEU A 56 0.32 6.63 -6.29
CA LEU A 56 0.51 6.30 -4.88
C LEU A 56 -0.64 6.91 -4.06
N CYS A 57 -1.22 6.12 -3.17
CA CYS A 57 -2.29 6.56 -2.28
C CYS A 57 -1.93 7.88 -1.59
N ASP A 58 -2.79 8.89 -1.73
CA ASP A 58 -2.64 10.22 -1.17
C ASP A 58 -3.48 10.43 0.11
N GLN A 59 -4.27 9.42 0.48
CA GLN A 59 -5.10 9.40 1.69
C GLN A 59 -4.30 8.85 2.88
N SER A 60 -4.65 9.32 4.08
CA SER A 60 -4.09 8.74 5.30
C SER A 60 -4.75 7.41 5.63
N ILE A 61 -4.06 6.57 6.40
CA ILE A 61 -4.59 5.27 6.83
C ILE A 61 -5.92 5.40 7.60
N ASP A 62 -6.12 6.50 8.34
CA ASP A 62 -7.33 6.76 9.14
C ASP A 62 -8.53 7.23 8.30
N GLN A 63 -8.30 7.60 7.03
CA GLN A 63 -9.35 7.97 6.07
C GLN A 63 -9.86 6.78 5.27
N LEU A 64 -9.16 5.65 5.34
CA LEU A 64 -9.47 4.44 4.60
C LEU A 64 -10.16 3.41 5.50
N ASP A 65 -11.09 2.67 4.92
CA ASP A 65 -11.86 1.66 5.64
C ASP A 65 -11.12 0.31 5.63
N PHE A 66 -10.28 0.11 6.64
CA PHE A 66 -9.49 -1.10 6.86
C PHE A 66 -10.02 -1.91 8.03
N ASP A 67 -10.28 -3.20 7.77
CA ASP A 67 -10.58 -4.17 8.79
C ASP A 67 -9.29 -4.69 9.43
N GLN A 68 -9.40 -5.25 10.65
CA GLN A 68 -8.24 -5.84 11.33
C GLN A 68 -7.56 -6.96 10.53
N ASN A 69 -8.31 -7.65 9.66
CA ASN A 69 -7.79 -8.71 8.81
C ASN A 69 -7.04 -8.21 7.57
N ASP A 70 -7.17 -6.91 7.24
CA ASP A 70 -6.43 -6.28 6.15
C ASP A 70 -4.96 -5.98 6.55
N PHE A 71 -4.66 -5.99 7.85
CA PHE A 71 -3.31 -5.74 8.36
C PHE A 71 -2.42 -6.97 8.21
N ILE A 72 -1.31 -6.79 7.51
CA ILE A 72 -0.30 -7.82 7.28
C ILE A 72 1.02 -7.47 7.98
N THR A 73 1.92 -8.43 8.02
CA THR A 73 3.29 -8.21 8.47
C THR A 73 4.15 -7.57 7.38
N LYS A 74 5.24 -6.92 7.81
CA LYS A 74 6.28 -6.41 6.90
C LYS A 74 6.81 -7.50 5.96
N ASP A 75 7.02 -8.71 6.48
CA ASP A 75 7.55 -9.84 5.70
C ASP A 75 6.58 -10.26 4.59
N GLU A 76 5.27 -10.20 4.82
CA GLU A 76 4.24 -10.49 3.80
C GLU A 76 4.22 -9.41 2.71
N PHE A 77 4.36 -8.14 3.08
CA PHE A 77 4.52 -7.06 2.12
C PHE A 77 5.81 -7.23 1.29
N GLU A 78 6.95 -7.48 1.95
CA GLU A 78 8.25 -7.60 1.28
C GLU A 78 8.34 -8.82 0.36
N LYS A 79 7.62 -9.91 0.66
CA LYS A 79 7.48 -11.04 -0.28
C LYS A 79 6.85 -10.60 -1.60
N ASN A 80 5.90 -9.67 -1.56
CA ASN A 80 5.25 -9.12 -2.74
C ASN A 80 6.06 -7.99 -3.39
N TRP A 81 6.91 -7.28 -2.64
CA TRP A 81 7.74 -6.19 -3.15
C TRP A 81 8.95 -6.66 -3.99
N LYS A 82 9.30 -7.94 -3.96
CA LYS A 82 10.47 -8.48 -4.69
C LYS A 82 10.18 -8.62 -6.19
N TYR A 83 11.13 -8.11 -6.99
CA TYR A 83 11.30 -8.34 -8.43
C TYR A 83 11.85 -9.74 -8.71
#